data_AF-A0A7S3T8T3-F1
#
_entry.id   AF-A0A7S3T8T3-F1
#
_cell.length_a   1.000
_cell.length_b   1.000
_cell.length_c   1.000
_cell.angle_alpha   90.00
_cell.angle_beta   90.00
_cell.angle_gamma   90.00
#
_symmetry.space_group_name_H-M   'P 1'
#
loop_
_entity.id
_entity.type
_entity.pdbx_description
1 polymer ?
#
loop_
_entity_poly.entity_id
_entity_poly.type
_entity_poly.pdbx_seq_one_letter_code
_entity_poly.pdbx_strand_id
1 'polypeptide(L)'
;FDKALAFGCVGIKVRSVIVAADSEGIKAAVDQHFEVAKGALAKKLVPILQIEVDPKAADRDRARCEQLLRGNLVSSLRHLDDKDKVIMQITLPAKANSFSAFTTHANVLRTVALSGGTSAT
;
A
#
# COMPACT_ATOMS: atom_id res chain seq x y z
N PHE A 1 10.29 -5.60 15.65
CA PHE A 1 10.87 -6.38 14.54
C PHE A 1 11.80 -7.50 15.00
N ASP A 2 12.60 -7.31 16.05
CA ASP A 2 13.59 -8.32 16.48
C ASP A 2 12.99 -9.69 16.84
N LYS A 3 11.79 -9.72 17.46
CA LYS A 3 11.07 -10.98 17.68
C LYS A 3 10.77 -11.72 16.38
N ALA A 4 10.31 -11.01 15.33
CA ALA A 4 10.02 -11.61 14.03
C ALA A 4 11.28 -12.18 13.37
N LEU A 5 12.40 -11.48 13.49
CA LEU A 5 13.71 -11.96 13.01
C LEU A 5 14.14 -13.24 13.74
N ALA A 6 13.92 -13.33 15.05
CA ALA A 6 14.24 -14.53 15.83
C ALA A 6 13.43 -15.77 15.38
N PHE A 7 12.25 -15.57 14.77
CA PHE A 7 11.43 -16.62 14.17
C PHE A 7 11.71 -16.85 12.68
N GLY A 8 12.73 -16.20 12.10
CA GLY A 8 13.06 -16.35 10.68
C GLY A 8 12.07 -15.68 9.73
N CYS A 9 11.23 -14.75 10.20
CA CYS A 9 10.37 -13.98 9.32
C CYS A 9 11.21 -13.11 8.37
N VAL A 10 10.79 -13.03 7.11
CA VAL A 10 11.48 -12.27 6.05
C VAL A 10 10.82 -10.93 5.72
N GLY A 11 9.65 -10.67 6.29
CA GLY A 11 8.87 -9.48 5.99
C GLY A 11 7.75 -9.23 6.99
N ILE A 12 7.06 -8.12 6.79
CA ILE A 12 5.87 -7.74 7.54
C ILE A 12 4.76 -7.33 6.59
N LYS A 13 3.54 -7.25 7.10
CA LYS A 13 2.42 -6.62 6.41
C LYS A 13 1.72 -5.65 7.34
N VAL A 14 1.48 -4.44 6.86
CA VAL A 14 0.70 -3.42 7.56
C VAL A 14 -0.58 -3.21 6.78
N ARG A 15 -1.73 -3.16 7.45
CA ARG A 15 -3.04 -3.02 6.82
C ARG A 15 -3.80 -1.81 7.35
N SER A 16 -4.32 -1.00 6.44
CA SER A 16 -5.32 0.05 6.71
C SER A 16 -6.43 0.02 5.67
N VAL A 17 -7.61 0.56 6.03
CA VAL A 17 -8.78 0.64 5.15
C VAL A 17 -9.19 2.10 4.99
N ILE A 18 -9.38 2.55 3.75
CA ILE A 18 -9.91 3.87 3.39
C ILE A 18 -11.40 3.73 3.08
N VAL A 19 -12.24 4.40 3.87
CA VAL A 19 -13.71 4.33 3.76
C VAL A 19 -14.32 5.60 3.15
N ALA A 20 -13.56 6.69 3.05
CA ALA A 20 -14.03 7.97 2.53
C ALA A 20 -12.90 8.76 1.85
N ALA A 21 -13.27 9.67 0.96
CA ALA A 21 -12.35 10.52 0.20
C ALA A 21 -11.86 11.72 1.03
N ASP A 22 -11.28 11.43 2.19
CA ASP A 22 -10.64 12.41 3.07
C ASP A 22 -9.15 12.49 2.77
N SER A 23 -8.71 13.62 2.22
CA SER A 23 -7.31 13.83 1.84
C SER A 23 -6.36 13.80 3.03
N GLU A 24 -6.77 14.33 4.18
CA GLU A 24 -5.90 14.37 5.37
C GLU A 24 -5.78 12.99 5.99
N GLY A 25 -6.92 12.29 6.18
CA GLY A 25 -6.94 10.92 6.68
C GLY A 25 -6.17 9.94 5.78
N ILE A 26 -6.33 10.05 4.46
CA ILE A 26 -5.58 9.21 3.50
C ILE A 26 -4.08 9.50 3.60
N LYS A 27 -3.69 10.78 3.66
CA LYS A 27 -2.27 11.14 3.82
C LYS A 27 -1.70 10.58 5.12
N ALA A 28 -2.40 10.75 6.23
CA ALA A 28 -1.97 10.23 7.54
C ALA A 28 -1.82 8.70 7.52
N ALA A 29 -2.74 7.97 6.88
CA ALA A 29 -2.63 6.52 6.72
C ALA A 29 -1.41 6.11 5.89
N VAL A 30 -1.14 6.82 4.78
CA VAL A 30 0.06 6.58 3.96
C VAL A 30 1.34 6.86 4.76
N ASP A 31 1.40 8.00 5.46
CA ASP A 31 2.57 8.37 6.26
C ASP A 31 2.87 7.32 7.34
N GLN A 32 1.83 6.85 8.05
CA GLN A 32 1.96 5.78 9.05
C GLN A 32 2.52 4.49 8.44
N HIS A 33 2.05 4.10 7.25
CA HIS A 33 2.56 2.90 6.57
C HIS A 33 4.03 3.02 6.23
N PHE A 34 4.46 4.18 5.72
CA PHE A 34 5.86 4.42 5.38
C PHE A 34 6.76 4.54 6.62
N GLU A 35 6.26 5.07 7.73
CA GLU A 35 6.99 5.09 9.00
C GLU A 35 7.30 3.66 9.47
N VAL A 36 6.28 2.79 9.51
CA VAL A 36 6.45 1.38 9.87
C VAL A 36 7.35 0.65 8.86
N ALA A 37 7.21 0.95 7.57
CA ALA A 37 8.02 0.37 6.51
C ALA A 37 9.51 0.70 6.68
N LYS A 38 9.85 1.96 6.97
CA LYS A 38 11.23 2.38 7.23
C LYS A 38 11.86 1.62 8.39
N GLY A 39 11.09 1.43 9.47
CA GLY A 39 11.54 0.62 10.61
C GLY A 39 11.81 -0.85 10.23
N ALA A 40 10.98 -1.44 9.37
CA ALA A 40 11.17 -2.80 8.87
C ALA A 40 12.37 -2.91 7.92
N LEU A 41 12.52 -1.97 7.00
CA LEU A 41 13.62 -1.87 6.03
C LEU A 41 14.97 -1.75 6.73
N ALA A 42 15.06 -0.94 7.79
CA ALA A 42 16.27 -0.82 8.62
C ALA A 42 16.71 -2.15 9.25
N LYS A 43 15.78 -3.10 9.39
CA LYS A 43 15.99 -4.45 9.91
C LYS A 43 16.05 -5.52 8.81
N LYS A 44 16.14 -5.11 7.53
CA LYS A 44 16.17 -5.96 6.33
C LYS A 44 14.93 -6.85 6.15
N LEU A 45 13.80 -6.46 6.74
CA LEU A 45 12.51 -7.10 6.50
C LEU A 45 11.84 -6.40 5.32
N VAL A 46 11.22 -7.18 4.42
CA VAL A 46 10.46 -6.62 3.28
C VAL A 46 9.06 -6.20 3.78
N PRO A 47 8.68 -4.91 3.74
CA PRO A 47 7.36 -4.47 4.12
C PRO A 47 6.36 -4.63 2.96
N ILE A 48 5.18 -5.16 3.27
CA ILE A 48 4.00 -5.13 2.40
C ILE A 48 3.10 -4.00 2.88
N LEU A 49 2.90 -2.99 2.04
CA LEU A 49 1.99 -1.87 2.29
C LEU A 49 0.60 -2.23 1.76
N GLN A 50 -0.32 -2.57 2.68
CA GLN A 50 -1.71 -2.89 2.34
C GLN A 50 -2.62 -1.72 2.74
N ILE A 51 -2.80 -0.76 1.85
CA ILE A 51 -3.81 0.30 2.03
C ILE A 51 -4.92 0.03 1.03
N GLU A 52 -6.03 -0.50 1.52
CA GLU A 52 -7.18 -0.86 0.70
C GLU A 52 -8.23 0.24 0.73
N VAL A 53 -8.87 0.49 -0.41
CA VAL A 53 -10.12 1.27 -0.46
C VAL A 53 -11.27 0.29 -0.29
N ASP A 54 -12.25 0.65 0.54
CA ASP A 54 -13.44 -0.18 0.78
C ASP A 54 -14.15 -0.46 -0.56
N PRO A 55 -14.24 -1.73 -1.00
CA PRO A 55 -14.90 -2.07 -2.26
C PRO A 55 -16.41 -1.82 -2.23
N LYS A 56 -17.01 -1.62 -1.05
CA LYS A 56 -18.44 -1.31 -0.88
C LYS A 56 -18.76 0.19 -0.99
N ALA A 57 -17.74 1.06 -1.05
CA ALA A 57 -17.95 2.49 -1.26
C ALA A 57 -18.60 2.74 -2.63
N ALA A 58 -19.43 3.77 -2.74
CA ALA A 58 -20.04 4.16 -4.00
C ALA A 58 -18.96 4.45 -5.06
N ASP A 59 -19.20 4.08 -6.33
CA ASP A 59 -18.17 4.10 -7.38
C ASP A 59 -17.45 5.46 -7.54
N ARG A 60 -18.19 6.57 -7.44
CA ARG A 60 -17.62 7.92 -7.53
C ARG A 60 -16.69 8.23 -6.36
N ASP A 61 -17.05 7.79 -5.16
CA ASP A 61 -16.25 8.00 -3.96
C ASP A 61 -15.02 7.08 -3.95
N ARG A 62 -15.19 5.83 -4.38
CA ARG A 62 -14.08 4.87 -4.53
C ARG A 62 -13.01 5.36 -5.52
N ALA A 63 -13.42 5.84 -6.69
CA ALA A 63 -12.47 6.38 -7.67
C ALA A 63 -11.70 7.58 -7.12
N ARG A 64 -12.35 8.45 -6.34
CA ARG A 64 -11.71 9.60 -5.68
C ARG A 64 -10.75 9.16 -4.58
N CYS A 65 -11.13 8.18 -3.76
CA CYS A 65 -10.24 7.56 -2.77
C CYS A 65 -8.99 6.97 -3.43
N GLU A 66 -9.16 6.17 -4.49
CA GLU A 66 -8.06 5.55 -5.24
C GLU A 66 -7.12 6.62 -5.83
N GLN A 67 -7.66 7.71 -6.37
CA GLN A 67 -6.87 8.81 -6.92
C GLN A 67 -6.02 9.49 -5.83
N LEU A 68 -6.62 9.85 -4.69
CA LEU A 68 -5.93 10.48 -3.56
C LEU A 68 -4.88 9.54 -2.96
N LEU A 69 -5.24 8.28 -2.75
CA LEU A 69 -4.36 7.25 -2.21
C LEU A 69 -3.15 7.04 -3.12
N ARG A 70 -3.38 6.88 -4.43
CA ARG A 70 -2.30 6.72 -5.42
C ARG A 70 -1.35 7.92 -5.41
N GLY A 71 -1.88 9.14 -5.37
CA GLY A 71 -1.06 10.35 -5.35
C GLY A 71 -0.11 10.37 -4.15
N ASN A 72 -0.64 10.10 -2.96
CA ASN A 72 0.15 10.04 -1.73
C ASN A 72 1.17 8.90 -1.76
N LEU A 73 0.78 7.69 -2.17
CA LEU A 73 1.68 6.54 -2.29
C LEU A 73 2.84 6.79 -3.25
N VAL A 74 2.56 7.30 -4.46
CA VAL A 74 3.61 7.62 -5.45
C VAL A 74 4.54 8.70 -4.92
N SER A 75 4.01 9.72 -4.22
CA SER A 75 4.83 10.74 -3.58
C SER A 75 5.75 10.13 -2.52
N SER A 76 5.21 9.31 -1.62
CA SER A 76 5.98 8.69 -0.54
C SER A 76 7.04 7.70 -1.04
N LEU A 77 6.75 6.95 -2.12
CA LEU A 77 7.71 6.04 -2.75
C LEU A 77 8.98 6.76 -3.24
N ARG A 78 8.87 8.01 -3.70
CA ARG A 78 10.03 8.81 -4.16
C ARG A 78 10.99 9.20 -3.04
N HIS A 79 10.58 9.04 -1.78
CA HIS A 79 11.41 9.35 -0.61
C HIS A 79 12.09 8.12 -0.02
N LEU A 80 11.98 6.94 -0.66
CA LEU A 80 12.74 5.76 -0.28
C LEU A 80 14.11 5.76 -0.95
N ASP A 81 15.12 5.23 -0.25
CA ASP A 81 16.44 5.00 -0.83
C ASP A 81 16.34 3.98 -1.98
N ASP A 82 17.23 4.04 -2.98
CA ASP A 82 17.21 3.13 -4.14
C ASP A 82 17.25 1.63 -3.76
N LYS A 83 17.93 1.31 -2.65
CA LYS A 83 18.05 -0.05 -2.09
C LYS A 83 16.78 -0.51 -1.37
N ASP A 84 15.94 0.42 -0.93
CA ASP A 84 14.75 0.12 -0.14
C ASP A 84 13.62 -0.30 -1.04
N LYS A 85 13.02 -1.43 -0.69
CA LYS A 85 12.09 -2.15 -1.54
C LYS A 85 10.85 -2.55 -0.78
N VAL A 86 9.69 -2.22 -1.31
CA VAL A 86 8.39 -2.54 -0.73
C VAL A 86 7.55 -3.39 -1.68
N ILE A 87 6.56 -4.09 -1.13
CA ILE A 87 5.50 -4.73 -1.92
C ILE A 87 4.21 -3.93 -1.71
N MET A 88 3.53 -3.62 -2.81
CA MET A 88 2.24 -2.93 -2.77
C MET A 88 1.12 -3.96 -2.81
N GLN A 89 0.26 -3.97 -1.80
CA GLN A 89 -0.95 -4.80 -1.79
C GLN A 89 -2.20 -3.90 -1.84
N ILE A 90 -2.92 -3.94 -2.95
CA ILE A 90 -4.01 -2.99 -3.24
C ILE A 90 -5.34 -3.69 -3.47
N THR A 91 -6.45 -2.98 -3.24
CA THR A 91 -7.77 -3.41 -3.74
C THR A 91 -7.73 -3.46 -5.26
N LEU A 92 -8.47 -4.40 -5.87
CA LEU A 92 -8.75 -4.32 -7.30
C LEU A 92 -9.31 -2.92 -7.62
N PRO A 93 -8.76 -2.19 -8.61
CA PRO A 93 -9.15 -0.81 -8.83
C PRO A 93 -10.52 -0.69 -9.49
N ALA A 94 -11.27 0.37 -9.19
CA ALA A 94 -12.53 0.69 -9.85
C ALA A 94 -12.34 0.98 -11.34
N LYS A 95 -11.19 1.56 -11.70
CA LYS A 95 -10.79 1.83 -13.08
C LYS A 95 -9.54 1.05 -13.43
N ALA A 96 -9.57 0.37 -14.58
CA ALA A 96 -8.43 -0.37 -15.09
C ALA A 96 -7.17 0.52 -15.13
N ASN A 97 -6.02 -0.06 -14.76
CA ASN A 97 -4.72 0.59 -14.74
C ASN A 97 -4.56 1.78 -13.77
N SER A 98 -5.51 2.03 -12.83
CA SER A 98 -5.35 3.10 -11.83
C SER A 98 -4.01 3.02 -11.08
N PHE A 99 -3.50 1.83 -10.81
CA PHE A 99 -2.28 1.62 -10.04
C PHE A 99 -1.08 1.13 -10.87
N SER A 100 -1.11 1.29 -12.21
CA SER A 100 0.00 0.88 -13.09
C SER A 100 1.33 1.56 -12.76
N ALA A 101 1.30 2.74 -12.13
CA ALA A 101 2.50 3.43 -11.67
C ALA A 101 3.33 2.60 -10.66
N PHE A 102 2.71 1.67 -9.92
CA PHE A 102 3.43 0.83 -8.97
C PHE A 102 4.14 -0.34 -9.65
N THR A 103 3.65 -0.83 -10.79
CA THR A 103 4.27 -1.97 -11.47
C THR A 103 5.59 -1.60 -12.16
N THR A 104 5.85 -0.31 -12.35
CA THR A 104 7.06 0.22 -12.98
C THR A 104 7.96 1.02 -12.03
N HIS A 105 7.57 1.19 -10.77
CA HIS A 105 8.34 1.99 -9.81
C HIS A 105 9.54 1.21 -9.26
N ALA A 106 10.74 1.81 -9.26
CA ALA A 106 11.99 1.14 -8.86
C ALA A 106 11.96 0.59 -7.42
N ASN A 107 11.32 1.28 -6.48
CA ASN A 107 11.19 0.83 -5.09
C ASN A 107 10.07 -0.18 -4.84
N VAL A 108 9.30 -0.57 -5.87
CA VAL A 108 8.23 -1.58 -5.74
C VAL A 108 8.71 -2.90 -6.35
N LEU A 109 8.89 -3.92 -5.50
CA LEU A 109 9.28 -5.26 -5.97
C LEU A 109 8.15 -5.98 -6.68
N ARG A 110 6.94 -5.83 -6.15
CA ARG A 110 5.75 -6.49 -6.66
C ARG A 110 4.52 -5.69 -6.28
N THR A 111 3.55 -5.70 -7.18
CA THR A 111 2.18 -5.28 -6.87
C THR A 111 1.31 -6.54 -6.83
N VAL A 112 0.56 -6.71 -5.76
CA VAL A 112 -0.39 -7.81 -5.58
C VAL A 112 -1.78 -7.24 -5.29
N ALA A 113 -2.82 -7.92 -5.74
CA ALA A 113 -4.20 -7.52 -5.48
C ALA A 113 -4.81 -8.40 -4.39
N LEU A 114 -5.70 -7.81 -3.58
CA LEU A 114 -6.56 -8.55 -2.65
C LEU A 114 -7.98 -8.64 -3.20
N SER A 115 -8.68 -9.74 -2.87
CA SER A 115 -10.05 -9.99 -3.34
C SER A 115 -11.09 -9.02 -2.77
N GLY A 116 -10.84 -8.43 -1.59
CA GLY A 116 -11.75 -7.47 -0.97
C GLY A 116 -13.12 -8.05 -0.60
N GLY A 117 -13.25 -9.38 -0.56
CA GLY A 117 -14.52 -10.07 -0.39
C GLY A 117 -15.34 -10.24 -1.68
N THR A 118 -14.79 -9.87 -2.84
CA THR A 118 -15.38 -10.18 -4.15
C THR A 118 -15.23 -11.67 -4.47
N SER A 119 -16.28 -12.27 -5.01
CA SER A 119 -16.25 -13.68 -5.45
C SER A 119 -15.28 -13.88 -6.61
N ALA A 120 -14.68 -15.07 -6.68
CA ALA A 120 -13.78 -15.47 -7.77
C ALA A 120 -14.53 -16.08 -8.98
N THR A 121 -15.86 -15.97 -8.99
CA THR A 121 -16.79 -16.63 -9.93
C THR A 121 -17.37 -15.67 -10.94
#